data_AF-A0A941VD04-F1
#
_entry.id   AF-A0A941VD04-F1
#
_cell.length_a   1.000
_cell.length_b   1.000
_cell.length_c   1.000
_cell.angle_alpha   90.00
_cell.angle_beta   90.00
_cell.angle_gamma   90.00
#
_symmetry.space_group_name_H-M   'P 1'
#
loop_
_entity.id
_entity.type
_entity.pdbx_description
1 polymer ?
#
loop_
_entity_poly.entity_id
_entity_poly.type
_entity_poly.pdbx_seq_one_letter_code
_entity_poly.pdbx_strand_id
1 'polypeptide(L)'
;MKDLYGKEDIHLMRAADDVDAFDANRIEAIRQFATTAGMKRIGIANCIVFSRQTKTLIKYFSQDFEVFSADCKYGRMTREQLFGENNRQVLCNPAGQADFLNQKNTDLNISVGLCVGHDMIFSQKSRAPVTSLFVKDFVTDHDSAEALAQIALEML
;
A
#
# COMPACT_ATOMS: atom_id res chain seq x y z
N MET A 1 21.46 -17.13 9.42
CA MET A 1 20.76 -16.16 8.55
C MET A 1 19.41 -16.68 8.06
N LYS A 2 19.30 -17.92 7.57
CA LYS A 2 18.01 -18.53 7.20
C LYS A 2 16.98 -18.54 8.35
N ASP A 3 17.45 -18.64 9.59
CA ASP A 3 16.59 -18.70 10.79
C ASP A 3 15.80 -17.40 11.06
N LEU A 4 16.08 -16.32 10.32
CA LEU A 4 15.29 -15.08 10.36
C LEU A 4 13.98 -15.18 9.56
N TYR A 5 13.82 -16.21 8.72
CA TYR A 5 12.65 -16.38 7.86
C TYR A 5 11.64 -17.36 8.46
N GLY A 6 10.44 -16.87 8.71
CA GLY A 6 9.28 -17.70 9.01
C GLY A 6 8.78 -18.47 7.78
N LYS A 7 7.81 -19.36 7.99
CA LYS A 7 7.19 -20.13 6.89
C LYS A 7 6.51 -19.22 5.87
N GLU A 8 5.84 -18.18 6.35
CA GLU A 8 5.17 -17.19 5.49
C GLU A 8 6.20 -16.40 4.67
N ASP A 9 7.30 -15.96 5.27
CA ASP A 9 8.36 -15.26 4.54
C ASP A 9 8.95 -16.13 3.43
N ILE A 10 9.20 -17.42 3.69
CA ILE A 10 9.70 -18.37 2.69
C ILE A 10 8.69 -18.54 1.55
N HIS A 11 7.39 -18.61 1.87
CA HIS A 11 6.33 -18.72 0.86
C HIS A 11 6.30 -17.48 -0.05
N LEU A 12 6.36 -16.28 0.53
CA LEU A 12 6.40 -15.03 -0.23
C LEU A 12 7.69 -14.93 -1.06
N MET A 13 8.84 -15.27 -0.49
CA MET A 13 10.12 -15.24 -1.23
C MET A 13 10.13 -16.22 -2.39
N ARG A 14 9.53 -17.40 -2.25
CA ARG A 14 9.39 -18.35 -3.37
C ARG A 14 8.51 -17.78 -4.47
N ALA A 15 7.35 -17.21 -4.12
CA ALA A 15 6.48 -16.58 -5.10
C ALA A 15 7.14 -15.38 -5.80
N ALA A 16 8.05 -14.66 -5.13
CA ALA A 16 8.82 -13.58 -5.73
C ALA A 16 9.90 -14.10 -6.70
N ASP A 17 10.57 -15.21 -6.36
CA ASP A 17 11.59 -15.85 -7.21
C ASP A 17 10.97 -16.48 -8.48
N ASP A 18 9.77 -17.04 -8.35
CA ASP A 18 9.03 -17.65 -9.45
C ASP A 18 8.40 -16.62 -10.41
N VAL A 19 8.40 -15.32 -10.07
CA VAL A 19 7.89 -14.24 -10.91
C VAL A 19 9.04 -13.59 -11.67
N ASP A 20 9.07 -13.80 -12.99
CA ASP A 20 9.97 -13.10 -13.88
C ASP A 20 9.46 -11.67 -14.15
N ALA A 21 9.89 -10.73 -13.31
CA ALA A 21 9.39 -9.35 -13.33
C ALA A 21 10.07 -8.44 -14.39
N PHE A 22 11.02 -8.94 -15.18
CA PHE A 22 11.81 -8.09 -16.07
C PHE A 22 11.01 -7.49 -17.24
N ASP A 23 9.93 -8.17 -17.66
CA ASP A 23 9.05 -7.72 -18.76
C ASP A 23 7.70 -7.14 -18.27
N ALA A 24 7.53 -6.94 -16.96
CA ALA A 24 6.26 -6.51 -16.37
C ALA A 24 6.39 -5.14 -15.67
N ASN A 25 5.39 -4.27 -15.84
CA ASN A 25 5.32 -3.08 -14.99
C ASN A 25 4.95 -3.46 -13.55
N ARG A 26 5.14 -2.55 -12.59
CA ARG A 26 4.91 -2.81 -11.16
C ARG A 26 3.51 -3.37 -10.84
N ILE A 27 2.46 -2.93 -11.53
CA ILE A 27 1.08 -3.39 -11.29
C ILE A 27 0.91 -4.83 -11.78
N GLU A 28 1.45 -5.15 -12.95
CA GLU A 28 1.45 -6.51 -13.52
C GLU A 28 2.26 -7.46 -12.65
N ALA A 29 3.44 -7.04 -12.19
CA ALA A 29 4.27 -7.83 -11.28
C ALA A 29 3.54 -8.14 -9.96
N ILE A 30 2.79 -7.19 -9.39
CA ILE A 30 1.96 -7.43 -8.20
C ILE A 30 0.87 -8.47 -8.49
N ARG A 31 0.20 -8.38 -9.64
CA ARG A 31 -0.85 -9.33 -10.06
C ARG A 31 -0.28 -10.74 -10.22
N GLN A 32 0.86 -10.87 -10.90
CA GLN A 32 1.55 -12.15 -11.09
C GLN A 32 2.00 -12.72 -9.73
N PHE A 33 2.65 -11.93 -8.90
CA PHE A 33 3.06 -12.32 -7.55
C PHE A 33 1.91 -12.85 -6.70
N ALA A 34 0.81 -12.09 -6.62
CA ALA A 34 -0.36 -12.50 -5.85
C ALA A 34 -0.97 -13.81 -6.39
N THR A 35 -0.96 -13.99 -7.72
CA THR A 35 -1.43 -15.22 -8.37
C THR A 35 -0.55 -16.41 -8.02
N THR A 36 0.77 -16.28 -8.18
CA THR A 36 1.78 -17.31 -7.86
C THR A 36 1.76 -17.67 -6.38
N ALA A 37 1.58 -16.68 -5.50
CA ALA A 37 1.47 -16.88 -4.06
C ALA A 37 0.13 -17.51 -3.64
N GLY A 38 -0.81 -17.73 -4.55
CA GLY A 38 -2.12 -18.34 -4.27
C GLY A 38 -3.11 -17.43 -3.54
N MET A 39 -2.86 -16.12 -3.52
CA MET A 39 -3.69 -15.14 -2.83
C MET A 39 -5.07 -14.99 -3.49
N LYS A 40 -6.07 -14.61 -2.71
CA LYS A 40 -7.47 -14.47 -3.15
C LYS A 40 -8.03 -13.09 -2.86
N ARG A 41 -7.55 -12.41 -1.83
CA ARG A 41 -8.05 -11.12 -1.39
C ARG A 41 -6.98 -10.05 -1.42
N ILE A 42 -7.23 -8.99 -2.17
CA ILE A 42 -6.33 -7.83 -2.25
C ILE A 42 -6.99 -6.64 -1.55
N GLY A 43 -6.26 -6.03 -0.61
CA GLY A 43 -6.63 -4.75 -0.04
C GLY A 43 -5.88 -3.60 -0.69
N ILE A 44 -6.53 -2.45 -0.83
CA ILE A 44 -5.94 -1.22 -1.33
C ILE A 44 -6.15 -0.12 -0.30
N ALA A 45 -5.07 0.39 0.27
CA ALA A 45 -5.08 1.56 1.14
C ALA A 45 -4.54 2.76 0.37
N ASN A 46 -5.39 3.76 0.11
CA ASN A 46 -5.04 4.89 -0.73
C ASN A 46 -5.18 6.24 -0.02
N CYS A 47 -4.40 7.24 -0.43
CA CYS A 47 -4.77 8.62 -0.12
C CYS A 47 -6.00 9.02 -0.93
N ILE A 48 -6.88 9.85 -0.36
CA ILE A 48 -8.12 10.31 -1.01
C ILE A 48 -7.87 10.97 -2.37
N VAL A 49 -6.71 11.61 -2.56
CA VAL A 49 -6.32 12.24 -3.82
C VAL A 49 -6.12 11.24 -4.96
N PHE A 50 -5.86 9.97 -4.65
CA PHE A 50 -5.66 8.89 -5.63
C PHE A 50 -6.91 8.03 -5.83
N SER A 51 -8.09 8.55 -5.49
CA SER A 51 -9.34 7.80 -5.61
C SER A 51 -9.64 7.36 -7.05
N ARG A 52 -9.25 8.13 -8.06
CA ARG A 52 -9.44 7.76 -9.47
C ARG A 52 -8.54 6.60 -9.88
N GLN A 53 -7.25 6.69 -9.57
CA GLN A 53 -6.26 5.63 -9.81
C GLN A 53 -6.67 4.35 -9.08
N THR A 54 -7.12 4.49 -7.82
CA THR A 54 -7.61 3.38 -7.00
C THR A 54 -8.79 2.66 -7.66
N LYS A 55 -9.77 3.40 -8.23
CA LYS A 55 -10.88 2.78 -8.99
C LYS A 55 -10.39 1.95 -10.18
N THR A 56 -9.37 2.42 -10.90
CA THR A 56 -8.75 1.66 -11.99
C THR A 56 -8.09 0.39 -11.47
N LEU A 57 -7.33 0.48 -10.37
CA LEU A 57 -6.70 -0.69 -9.75
C LEU A 57 -7.72 -1.71 -9.26
N ILE A 58 -8.81 -1.27 -8.62
CA ILE A 58 -9.91 -2.16 -8.21
C ILE A 58 -10.44 -2.92 -9.42
N LYS A 59 -10.81 -2.22 -10.50
CA LYS A 59 -11.30 -2.87 -11.72
C LYS A 59 -10.28 -3.86 -12.29
N TYR A 60 -9.00 -3.50 -12.28
CA TYR A 60 -7.93 -4.33 -12.81
C TYR A 60 -7.76 -5.63 -11.99
N PHE A 61 -7.59 -5.53 -10.67
CA PHE A 61 -7.38 -6.69 -9.79
C PHE A 61 -8.64 -7.54 -9.59
N SER A 62 -9.85 -6.96 -9.70
CA SER A 62 -11.11 -7.70 -9.58
C SER A 62 -11.33 -8.75 -10.69
N GLN A 63 -10.44 -8.82 -11.68
CA GLN A 63 -10.47 -9.89 -12.68
C GLN A 63 -10.10 -11.26 -12.09
N ASP A 64 -9.24 -11.31 -11.06
CA ASP A 64 -8.78 -12.57 -10.47
C ASP A 64 -8.92 -12.64 -8.94
N PHE A 65 -9.15 -11.50 -8.27
CA PHE A 65 -9.16 -11.39 -6.82
C PHE A 65 -10.44 -10.73 -6.28
N GLU A 66 -10.78 -11.03 -5.04
CA GLU A 66 -11.74 -10.24 -4.27
C GLU A 66 -11.03 -8.99 -3.74
N VAL A 67 -11.48 -7.81 -4.14
CA VAL A 67 -10.76 -6.55 -3.87
C VAL A 67 -11.51 -5.67 -2.87
N PHE A 68 -10.80 -5.22 -1.84
CA PHE A 68 -11.29 -4.27 -0.84
C PHE A 68 -10.46 -3.00 -0.89
N SER A 69 -11.07 -1.84 -0.58
CA SER A 69 -10.32 -0.58 -0.51
C SER A 69 -10.80 0.29 0.64
N ALA A 70 -9.86 1.07 1.20
CA ALA A 70 -10.13 2.11 2.18
C ALA A 70 -9.27 3.33 1.88
N ASP A 71 -9.89 4.49 1.72
CA ASP A 71 -9.16 5.75 1.59
C ASP A 71 -8.69 6.28 2.95
N CYS A 72 -7.77 7.23 2.92
CA CYS A 72 -7.13 7.75 4.12
C CYS A 72 -8.08 8.42 5.12
N LYS A 73 -9.31 8.78 4.73
CA LYS A 73 -10.33 9.37 5.61
C LYS A 73 -11.29 8.32 6.19
N TYR A 74 -10.97 7.03 6.06
CA TYR A 74 -11.75 5.94 6.62
C TYR A 74 -12.06 6.14 8.11
N GLY A 75 -13.32 5.91 8.48
CA GLY A 75 -13.82 6.12 9.84
C GLY A 75 -13.97 7.60 10.27
N ARG A 76 -13.58 8.57 9.42
CA ARG A 76 -13.71 10.01 9.66
C ARG A 76 -13.16 10.47 11.02
N MET A 77 -12.01 9.92 11.42
CA MET A 77 -11.34 10.25 12.68
C MET A 77 -11.03 11.74 12.80
N THR A 78 -11.41 12.38 13.90
CA THR A 78 -11.16 13.81 14.14
C THR A 78 -9.92 14.04 14.99
N ARG A 79 -9.39 15.29 14.98
CA ARG A 79 -8.35 15.72 15.93
C ARG A 79 -8.78 15.57 17.38
N GLU A 80 -10.04 15.89 17.68
CA GLU A 80 -10.64 15.65 18.99
C GLU A 80 -10.53 14.19 19.44
N GLN A 81 -10.86 13.24 18.54
CA GLN A 81 -10.79 11.82 18.86
C GLN A 81 -9.35 11.31 19.01
N LEU A 82 -8.42 11.78 18.18
CA LEU A 82 -7.06 11.24 18.14
C LEU A 82 -6.09 11.94 19.11
N PHE A 83 -6.23 13.26 19.25
CA PHE A 83 -5.31 14.11 20.01
C PHE A 83 -5.97 14.77 21.23
N GLY A 84 -7.29 14.66 21.44
CA GLY A 84 -7.99 15.31 22.53
C GLY A 84 -8.14 16.83 22.37
N GLU A 85 -7.90 17.36 21.17
CA GLU A 85 -8.02 18.79 20.87
C GLU A 85 -9.49 19.18 20.65
N ASN A 86 -9.93 20.38 21.09
CA ASN A 86 -11.28 20.88 20.75
C ASN A 86 -11.35 21.33 19.27
N ASN A 87 -11.20 20.37 18.36
CA ASN A 87 -11.11 20.56 16.92
C ASN A 87 -11.71 19.34 16.19
N ARG A 88 -12.76 19.59 15.42
CA ARG A 88 -13.52 18.54 14.69
C ARG A 88 -12.99 18.26 13.29
N GLN A 89 -11.81 18.78 12.93
CA GLN A 89 -11.18 18.52 11.64
C GLN A 89 -10.91 17.02 11.45
N VAL A 90 -11.33 16.47 10.30
CA VAL A 90 -11.12 15.06 9.95
C VAL A 90 -9.67 14.83 9.48
N LEU A 91 -8.98 13.94 10.19
CA LEU A 91 -7.61 13.53 9.92
C LEU A 91 -7.56 12.32 8.98
N CYS A 92 -6.34 11.99 8.56
CA CYS A 92 -6.10 10.70 7.95
C CYS A 92 -6.00 9.62 9.04
N ASN A 93 -6.52 8.42 8.77
CA ASN A 93 -6.62 7.33 9.72
C ASN A 93 -5.97 6.04 9.17
N PRO A 94 -4.63 5.99 9.08
CA PRO A 94 -3.91 4.84 8.51
C PRO A 94 -4.13 3.55 9.33
N ALA A 95 -4.26 3.67 10.66
CA ALA A 95 -4.58 2.53 11.51
C ALA A 95 -5.99 1.99 11.23
N GLY A 96 -6.97 2.86 10.99
CA GLY A 96 -8.31 2.46 10.59
C GLY A 96 -8.38 1.82 9.19
N GLN A 97 -7.55 2.27 8.24
CA GLN A 97 -7.41 1.59 6.95
C GLN A 97 -6.90 0.15 7.12
N ALA A 98 -5.85 -0.03 7.92
CA ALA A 98 -5.31 -1.35 8.22
C ALA A 98 -6.33 -2.23 8.95
N ASP A 99 -7.03 -1.69 9.97
CA ASP A 99 -8.04 -2.43 10.72
C ASP A 99 -9.19 -2.90 9.81
N PHE A 100 -9.69 -2.04 8.93
CA PHE A 100 -10.69 -2.42 7.94
C PHE A 100 -10.23 -3.57 7.05
N LEU A 101 -9.02 -3.48 6.49
CA LEU A 101 -8.49 -4.53 5.60
C LEU A 101 -8.15 -5.83 6.34
N ASN A 102 -7.77 -5.74 7.62
CA ASN A 102 -7.63 -6.89 8.51
C ASN A 102 -8.97 -7.59 8.75
N GLN A 103 -10.05 -6.84 8.99
CA GLN A 103 -11.40 -7.40 9.13
C GLN A 103 -11.88 -8.10 7.85
N LYS A 104 -11.37 -7.70 6.68
CA LYS A 104 -11.62 -8.36 5.40
C LYS A 104 -10.73 -9.57 5.14
N ASN A 105 -9.78 -9.87 6.03
CA ASN A 105 -8.82 -10.96 5.89
C ASN A 105 -8.17 -10.94 4.49
N THR A 106 -7.62 -9.78 4.14
CA THR A 106 -6.84 -9.59 2.92
C THR A 106 -5.54 -10.40 3.00
N ASP A 107 -5.08 -10.92 1.86
CA ASP A 107 -3.85 -11.73 1.77
C ASP A 107 -2.64 -10.86 1.41
N LEU A 108 -2.88 -9.76 0.69
CA LEU A 108 -1.90 -8.73 0.35
C LEU A 108 -2.57 -7.37 0.35
N ASN A 109 -1.85 -6.38 0.88
CA ASN A 109 -2.28 -4.99 0.88
C ASN A 109 -1.37 -4.13 0.01
N ILE A 110 -1.97 -3.26 -0.81
CA ILE A 110 -1.27 -2.31 -1.68
C ILE A 110 -1.42 -0.91 -1.09
N SER A 111 -0.30 -0.29 -0.72
CA SER A 111 -0.24 1.13 -0.33
C SER A 111 -0.13 2.00 -1.57
N VAL A 112 -1.07 2.93 -1.74
CA VAL A 112 -1.18 3.80 -2.92
C VAL A 112 -1.09 5.27 -2.50
N GLY A 113 0.13 5.81 -2.55
CA GLY A 113 0.39 7.23 -2.33
C GLY A 113 -0.06 7.73 -0.95
N LEU A 114 0.14 6.94 0.09
CA LEU A 114 -0.03 7.41 1.47
C LEU A 114 1.09 8.41 1.80
N CYS A 115 0.77 9.40 2.66
CA CYS A 115 1.74 10.38 3.11
C CYS A 115 2.80 9.73 4.01
N VAL A 116 3.98 10.34 4.08
CA VAL A 116 5.05 9.92 5.01
C VAL A 116 4.52 9.81 6.44
N GLY A 117 4.87 8.70 7.10
CA GLY A 117 4.43 8.35 8.45
C GLY A 117 3.06 7.67 8.48
N HIS A 118 2.17 7.96 7.51
CA HIS A 118 0.87 7.29 7.41
C HIS A 118 1.02 5.92 6.74
N ASP A 119 1.87 5.85 5.72
CA ASP A 119 2.31 4.60 5.10
C ASP A 119 2.97 3.66 6.13
N MET A 120 3.84 4.19 6.99
CA MET A 120 4.52 3.43 8.04
C MET A 120 3.52 2.85 9.05
N ILE A 121 2.60 3.68 9.56
CA ILE A 121 1.57 3.21 10.50
C ILE A 121 0.68 2.17 9.84
N PHE A 122 0.26 2.39 8.58
CA PHE A 122 -0.54 1.41 7.84
C PHE A 122 0.19 0.06 7.73
N SER A 123 1.44 0.05 7.26
CA SER A 123 2.24 -1.16 7.12
C SER A 123 2.48 -1.88 8.44
N GLN A 124 2.75 -1.14 9.53
CA GLN A 124 2.93 -1.71 10.87
C GLN A 124 1.65 -2.32 11.46
N LYS A 125 0.47 -1.81 11.08
CA LYS A 125 -0.82 -2.27 11.61
C LYS A 125 -1.51 -3.31 10.71
N SER A 126 -1.06 -3.44 9.47
CA SER A 126 -1.52 -4.48 8.55
C SER A 126 -1.08 -5.85 9.05
N ARG A 127 -2.01 -6.81 9.07
CA ARG A 127 -1.68 -8.23 9.30
C ARG A 127 -1.16 -8.90 8.04
N ALA A 128 -1.71 -8.52 6.89
CA ALA A 128 -1.22 -8.95 5.59
C ALA A 128 0.09 -8.22 5.24
N PRO A 129 0.99 -8.83 4.45
CA PRO A 129 2.13 -8.11 3.88
C PRO A 129 1.65 -6.88 3.09
N VAL A 130 2.45 -5.81 3.14
CA VAL A 130 2.17 -4.57 2.42
C VAL A 130 3.23 -4.32 1.35
N THR A 131 2.77 -3.99 0.15
CA THR A 131 3.64 -3.49 -0.92
C THR A 131 3.22 -2.06 -1.30
N SER A 132 4.20 -1.18 -1.49
CA SER A 132 3.94 0.16 -2.01
C SER A 132 3.91 0.13 -3.54
N LEU A 133 2.87 0.73 -4.12
CA LEU A 133 2.80 0.92 -5.57
C LEU A 133 3.60 2.16 -5.98
N PHE A 134 3.37 3.28 -5.31
CA PHE A 134 4.16 4.51 -5.41
C PHE A 134 4.02 5.34 -4.12
N VAL A 135 5.01 6.19 -3.85
CA VAL A 135 4.98 7.16 -2.75
C VAL A 135 4.39 8.49 -3.23
N LYS A 136 3.81 9.25 -2.32
CA LYS A 136 3.18 10.52 -2.68
C LYS A 136 4.21 11.65 -2.76
N ASP A 137 4.53 12.05 -3.98
CA ASP A 137 5.30 13.25 -4.29
C ASP A 137 4.63 14.08 -5.39
N PHE A 138 4.08 15.25 -5.07
CA PHE A 138 3.44 16.08 -6.10
C PHE A 138 4.43 16.91 -6.92
N VAL A 139 5.69 17.01 -6.50
CA VAL A 139 6.72 17.80 -7.19
C VAL A 139 7.22 17.07 -8.43
N THR A 140 7.47 15.76 -8.30
CA THR A 140 8.02 14.91 -9.37
C THR A 140 7.02 13.90 -9.93
N ASP A 141 5.71 14.19 -9.81
CA ASP A 141 4.64 13.27 -10.23
C ASP A 141 4.83 11.83 -9.70
N HIS A 142 5.26 11.72 -8.44
CA HIS A 142 5.49 10.47 -7.72
C HIS A 142 6.74 9.69 -8.15
N ASP A 143 7.61 10.28 -8.98
CA ASP A 143 8.91 9.71 -9.35
C ASP A 143 9.99 10.07 -8.33
N SER A 144 10.34 9.11 -7.48
CA SER A 144 11.40 9.27 -6.48
C SER A 144 12.81 9.24 -7.08
N ALA A 145 13.01 8.65 -8.27
CA ALA A 145 14.30 8.67 -8.94
C ALA A 145 14.59 10.07 -9.48
N GLU A 146 13.58 10.76 -10.00
CA GLU A 146 13.69 12.17 -10.39
C GLU A 146 13.99 13.06 -9.18
N ALA A 147 13.28 12.87 -8.06
CA ALA A 147 13.53 13.63 -6.83
C ALA A 147 14.97 13.45 -6.33
N LEU A 148 15.50 12.22 -6.39
CA LEU A 148 16.88 11.93 -6.01
C LEU A 148 17.88 12.61 -6.95
N ALA A 149 17.63 12.61 -8.25
CA ALA A 149 18.49 13.27 -9.22
C ALA A 149 18.55 14.79 -9.00
N GLN A 150 17.43 15.43 -8.64
CA GLN A 150 17.38 16.86 -8.33
C GLN A 150 18.24 17.20 -7.11
N ILE A 151 18.10 16.45 -6.01
CA ILE A 151 18.92 16.66 -4.80
C ILE A 151 20.40 16.42 -5.08
N ALA A 152 20.74 15.40 -5.87
CA ALA A 152 22.13 15.12 -6.22
C ALA A 152 22.79 16.28 -6.98
N LEU A 153 22.05 17.01 -7.81
CA LEU A 153 22.55 18.20 -8.51
C LEU A 153 22.76 19.40 -7.58
N GLU A 154 21.95 19.55 -6.53
CA GLU A 154 22.08 20.63 -5.54
C GLU A 154 23.28 20.45 -4.59
N MET A 155 23.81 19.23 -4.49
CA MET A 155 24.95 18.89 -3.64
C MET A 155 26.32 19.03 -4.34
N LEU A 156 26.34 19.39 -5.62
CA LEU A 156 27.54 19.67 -6.42
C LEU A 156 27.90 21.15 -6.37
#